data_AF-A0A416W543-F1
#
_entry.id   AF-A0A416W543-F1
#
_cell.length_a   1.000
_cell.length_b   1.000
_cell.length_c   1.000
_cell.angle_alpha   90.00
_cell.angle_beta   90.00
_cell.angle_gamma   90.00
#
_symmetry.space_group_name_H-M   'P 1'
#
loop_
_entity.id
_entity.type
_entity.pdbx_description
1 polymer ?
#
loop_
_entity_poly.entity_id
_entity_poly.type
_entity_poly.pdbx_seq_one_letter_code
_entity_poly.pdbx_strand_id
1 'polypeptide(L)'
;MPAMAAMLMVLVYNLVDTFFIGQTHNALLVATVSLATPVYLIFMSIGTLFGIGGTSVISRALGEGKKEKARKYCAFCFCGCVFVGILLAASIPPPTMPFKEVFSRQSPQPCRPL
;
A
#
# COMPACT_ATOMS: atom_id res chain seq x y z
N MET A 1 -9.73 -9.43 22.69
CA MET A 1 -8.25 -9.45 22.79
C MET A 1 -7.53 -9.08 21.48
N PRO A 2 -7.80 -9.69 20.29
CA PRO A 2 -7.05 -9.36 19.07
C PRO A 2 -7.29 -7.94 18.56
N ALA A 3 -8.51 -7.41 18.72
CA ALA A 3 -8.86 -6.03 18.35
C ALA A 3 -8.04 -4.97 19.11
N MET A 4 -7.74 -5.22 20.39
CA MET A 4 -6.93 -4.30 21.21
C MET A 4 -5.47 -4.29 20.75
N ALA A 5 -4.92 -5.47 20.44
CA ALA A 5 -3.58 -5.58 19.87
C ALA A 5 -3.49 -4.93 18.47
N ALA A 6 -4.53 -5.07 17.64
CA ALA A 6 -4.62 -4.43 16.34
C ALA A 6 -4.64 -2.90 16.46
N MET A 7 -5.44 -2.36 17.38
CA MET A 7 -5.50 -0.92 17.64
C MET A 7 -4.15 -0.38 18.13
N LEU A 8 -3.44 -1.13 18.98
CA LEU A 8 -2.10 -0.79 19.46
C LEU A 8 -1.07 -0.79 18.32
N MET A 9 -1.10 -1.80 17.46
CA MET A 9 -0.25 -1.85 16.25
C MET A 9 -0.50 -0.65 15.33
N VAL A 10 -1.77 -0.30 15.06
CA VAL A 10 -2.10 0.89 14.24
C VAL A 10 -1.45 2.14 14.84
N LEU A 11 -1.51 2.32 16.16
CA LEU A 11 -0.95 3.48 16.84
C LEU A 11 0.59 3.52 16.74
N VAL A 12 1.25 2.37 16.94
CA VAL A 12 2.70 2.23 16.75
C VAL A 12 3.11 2.48 15.30
N TYR A 13 2.37 1.97 14.32
CA TYR A 13 2.64 2.23 12.90
C TYR A 13 2.56 3.72 12.56
N ASN A 14 1.53 4.43 13.04
CA ASN A 14 1.41 5.87 12.84
C ASN A 14 2.60 6.64 13.45
N LEU A 15 3.06 6.22 14.64
CA LEU A 15 4.23 6.83 15.29
C LEU A 15 5.51 6.56 14.52
N VAL A 16 5.73 5.31 14.08
CA VAL A 16 6.94 4.91 13.33
C VAL A 16 6.98 5.60 11.97
N ASP A 17 5.87 5.65 11.24
CA ASP A 17 5.77 6.33 9.94
C ASP A 17 6.10 7.83 10.08
N THR A 18 5.48 8.49 11.06
CA THR A 18 5.73 9.91 11.36
C THR A 18 7.18 10.15 11.85
N PHE A 19 7.73 9.25 12.67
CA PHE A 19 9.09 9.37 13.20
C PHE A 19 10.14 9.19 12.11
N PHE A 20 9.99 8.20 11.22
CA PHE A 20 10.88 8.01 10.07
C PHE A 20 10.80 9.18 9.07
N ILE A 21 9.59 9.70 8.82
CA ILE A 21 9.41 10.88 7.98
C ILE A 21 10.04 12.12 8.62
N GLY A 22 9.87 12.30 9.94
CA GLY A 22 10.36 13.47 10.68
C GLY A 22 11.86 13.48 10.98
N GLN A 23 12.49 12.32 11.18
CA GLN A 23 13.95 12.25 11.43
C GLN A 23 14.78 12.54 10.18
N THR A 24 14.15 12.48 9.00
CA THR A 24 14.87 12.59 7.75
C THR A 24 15.07 14.06 7.35
N HIS A 25 15.98 14.75 8.02
CA HIS A 25 16.42 16.13 7.72
C HIS A 25 17.12 16.29 6.35
N ASN A 26 17.05 15.30 5.47
CA ASN A 26 17.60 15.35 4.12
C ASN A 26 16.45 15.53 3.12
N ALA A 27 16.39 16.70 2.47
CA ALA A 27 15.38 17.06 1.47
C ALA A 27 15.19 15.98 0.37
N LEU A 28 16.23 15.21 0.09
CA LEU A 28 16.23 14.11 -0.88
C LEU A 28 15.26 12.97 -0.53
N LEU A 29 15.18 12.58 0.75
CA LEU A 29 14.34 11.48 1.20
C LEU A 29 12.87 11.90 1.33
N VAL A 30 12.60 13.13 1.80
CA VAL A 30 11.22 13.65 1.84
C VAL A 30 10.65 13.75 0.42
N ALA A 31 11.45 14.23 -0.55
CA ALA A 31 11.05 14.26 -1.95
C ALA A 31 10.74 12.86 -2.51
N THR A 32 11.54 11.86 -2.12
CA THR A 32 11.33 10.46 -2.50
C THR A 32 10.02 9.89 -1.95
N VAL A 33 9.73 10.15 -0.67
CA VAL A 33 8.50 9.66 -0.02
C VAL A 33 7.27 10.32 -0.64
N SER A 34 7.28 11.62 -0.92
CA SER A 34 6.15 12.32 -1.58
C SER A 34 5.80 11.74 -2.96
N LEU A 35 6.79 11.23 -3.69
CA LEU A 35 6.60 10.58 -4.98
C LEU A 35 6.07 9.14 -4.84
N ALA A 36 6.51 8.42 -3.81
CA ALA A 36 6.01 7.07 -3.50
C ALA A 36 4.59 7.09 -2.87
N THR A 37 4.23 8.18 -2.19
CA THR A 37 2.95 8.38 -1.49
C THR A 37 1.72 8.06 -2.37
N PRO A 38 1.55 8.62 -3.59
CA PRO A 38 0.38 8.32 -4.41
C PRO A 38 0.29 6.85 -4.84
N VAL A 39 1.41 6.20 -5.13
CA VAL A 39 1.45 4.77 -5.49
C VAL A 39 1.11 3.92 -4.28
N TYR A 40 1.67 4.26 -3.12
CA TYR A 40 1.38 3.60 -1.85
C TYR A 40 -0.10 3.74 -1.46
N LEU A 41 -0.70 4.91 -1.65
CA LEU A 41 -2.13 5.14 -1.40
C LEU A 41 -3.04 4.26 -2.26
N ILE A 42 -2.71 4.07 -3.54
CA ILE A 42 -3.46 3.18 -4.44
C ILE A 42 -3.34 1.73 -3.96
N PHE A 43 -2.13 1.29 -3.59
CA PHE A 43 -1.90 -0.04 -3.02
C PHE A 43 -2.67 -0.26 -1.72
N MET A 44 -2.61 0.69 -0.79
CA MET A 44 -3.37 0.65 0.46
C MET A 44 -4.87 0.61 0.22
N SER A 45 -5.36 1.37 -0.76
CA SER A 45 -6.78 1.37 -1.14
C SER A 45 -7.23 0.01 -1.65
N ILE A 46 -6.45 -0.63 -2.53
CA ILE A 46 -6.75 -1.98 -3.04
C ILE A 46 -6.68 -3.01 -1.89
N GLY A 47 -5.65 -2.94 -1.05
CA GLY A 47 -5.48 -3.85 0.08
C GLY A 47 -6.63 -3.75 1.09
N THR A 48 -7.07 -2.52 1.39
CA THR A 48 -8.19 -2.28 2.32
C THR A 48 -9.53 -2.69 1.70
N LEU A 49 -9.73 -2.40 0.40
CA LEU A 49 -10.91 -2.82 -0.36
C LEU A 49 -11.05 -4.34 -0.38
N PHE A 50 -9.96 -5.07 -0.63
CA PHE A 50 -9.98 -6.52 -0.60
C PHE A 50 -10.04 -7.11 0.81
N GLY A 51 -9.35 -6.49 1.77
CA GLY A 51 -9.35 -6.94 3.17
C GLY A 51 -10.75 -6.88 3.77
N ILE A 52 -11.31 -5.67 3.84
CA ILE A 52 -12.62 -5.42 4.46
C ILE A 52 -13.77 -5.83 3.52
N GLY A 53 -13.68 -5.47 2.24
CA GLY A 53 -14.70 -5.81 1.25
C GLY A 53 -14.78 -7.31 1.01
N GLY A 54 -13.63 -8.00 0.91
CA GLY A 54 -13.57 -9.45 0.75
C GLY A 54 -14.12 -10.20 1.96
N THR A 55 -13.70 -9.83 3.18
CA THR A 55 -14.25 -10.46 4.40
C THR A 55 -15.76 -10.26 4.55
N SER A 56 -16.32 -9.15 4.07
CA SER A 56 -17.78 -8.92 4.06
C SER A 56 -18.53 -9.95 3.21
N VAL A 57 -18.08 -10.22 1.98
CA VAL A 57 -18.71 -11.22 1.10
C VAL A 57 -18.55 -12.63 1.65
N ILE A 58 -17.37 -12.93 2.20
CA ILE A 58 -17.07 -14.21 2.84
C ILE A 58 -17.97 -14.44 4.05
N SER A 59 -18.17 -13.42 4.89
CA SER A 59 -19.04 -13.49 6.07
C SER A 59 -20.49 -13.82 5.70
N ARG A 60 -21.02 -13.19 4.64
CA ARG A 60 -22.38 -13.50 4.14
C ARG A 60 -22.48 -14.93 3.60
N ALA A 61 -21.51 -15.38 2.80
CA ALA A 61 -21.50 -16.75 2.26
C ALA A 61 -21.32 -17.83 3.34
N LEU A 62 -20.57 -17.53 4.41
CA LEU A 62 -20.38 -18.43 5.54
C LEU A 62 -21.64 -18.50 6.41
N GLY A 63 -22.36 -17.38 6.58
CA GLY A 63 -23.64 -17.31 7.29
C GLY A 63 -24.77 -18.09 6.59
N GLU A 64 -24.76 -18.17 5.25
CA GLU A 64 -25.70 -19.01 4.48
C GLU A 64 -25.37 -20.52 4.50
N GLY A 65 -24.33 -20.95 5.22
CA GLY A 65 -23.90 -22.36 5.29
C GLY A 65 -23.20 -22.88 4.02
N LYS A 66 -23.04 -22.05 2.98
CA LYS A 66 -22.42 -22.41 1.69
C LYS A 66 -20.89 -22.24 1.74
N LYS A 67 -20.24 -22.99 2.63
CA LYS A 67 -18.78 -22.94 2.88
C LYS A 67 -17.93 -23.17 1.62
N GLU A 68 -18.41 -23.99 0.69
CA GLU A 68 -17.70 -24.27 -0.57
C GLU A 68 -17.64 -23.03 -1.49
N LYS A 69 -18.73 -22.26 -1.56
CA LYS A 69 -18.75 -20.99 -2.30
C LYS A 69 -17.89 -19.94 -1.62
N ALA A 70 -17.96 -19.84 -0.28
CA ALA A 70 -17.11 -18.93 0.50
C ALA A 70 -15.61 -19.18 0.23
N ARG A 71 -15.19 -20.45 0.18
CA ARG A 71 -13.80 -20.82 -0.14
C ARG A 71 -13.40 -20.43 -1.56
N LYS A 72 -14.29 -20.61 -2.55
CA LYS A 72 -14.06 -20.15 -3.93
C LYS A 72 -13.91 -18.62 -4.00
N TYR A 73 -14.75 -17.86 -3.31
CA TYR A 73 -14.64 -16.40 -3.27
C TYR A 73 -13.35 -15.93 -2.59
N CYS A 74 -12.94 -16.55 -1.46
CA CYS A 74 -11.63 -16.28 -0.84
C CYS A 74 -10.48 -16.52 -1.82
N ALA A 75 -10.47 -17.67 -2.49
CA ALA A 75 -9.39 -18.05 -3.40
C ALA A 75 -9.34 -17.13 -4.62
N PHE A 76 -10.50 -16.78 -5.18
CA PHE A 76 -10.59 -15.84 -6.30
C PHE A 76 -10.19 -14.43 -5.89
N CYS A 77 -10.55 -14.01 -4.68
CA CYS A 77 -10.16 -12.73 -4.11
C CYS A 77 -8.64 -12.65 -3.91
N PHE A 78 -8.07 -13.66 -3.25
CA PHE A 78 -6.63 -13.72 -3.00
C PHE A 78 -5.83 -13.82 -4.30
N CYS A 79 -6.28 -14.64 -5.25
CA CYS A 79 -5.67 -14.73 -6.57
C CYS A 79 -5.80 -13.40 -7.33
N GLY A 80 -6.92 -12.70 -7.20
CA GLY A 80 -7.12 -11.36 -7.75
C GLY A 80 -6.16 -10.31 -7.16
N CYS A 81 -5.97 -10.29 -5.84
CA CYS A 81 -4.97 -9.43 -5.19
C CYS A 81 -3.55 -9.72 -5.70
N VAL A 82 -3.19 -11.01 -5.78
CA VAL A 82 -1.87 -11.44 -6.25
C VAL A 82 -1.70 -11.07 -7.72
N PHE A 83 -2.72 -11.26 -8.56
CA PHE A 83 -2.68 -10.93 -9.98
C PHE A 83 -2.59 -9.42 -10.22
N VAL A 84 -3.36 -8.62 -9.48
CA VAL A 84 -3.28 -7.15 -9.55
C VAL A 84 -1.95 -6.65 -9.00
N GLY A 85 -1.44 -7.25 -7.93
CA GLY A 85 -0.12 -6.96 -7.38
C GLY A 85 1.00 -7.29 -8.37
N ILE A 86 0.92 -8.44 -9.05
CA ILE A 86 1.85 -8.84 -10.12
C ILE A 86 1.71 -7.92 -11.33
N LEU A 87 0.49 -7.54 -11.73
CA LEU A 87 0.28 -6.60 -12.84
C LEU A 87 0.83 -5.21 -12.52
N LEU A 88 0.63 -4.71 -11.30
CA LEU A 88 1.23 -3.46 -10.84
C LEU A 88 2.76 -3.57 -10.82
N ALA A 89 3.28 -4.66 -10.25
CA ALA A 89 4.72 -4.94 -10.20
C ALA A 89 5.34 -5.23 -11.58
N ALA A 90 4.55 -5.63 -12.58
CA ALA A 90 5.00 -5.89 -13.95
C ALA A 90 4.83 -4.65 -14.86
N SER A 91 3.80 -3.84 -14.62
CA SER A 91 3.60 -2.53 -15.28
C SER A 91 4.60 -1.48 -14.80
N ILE A 92 5.13 -1.65 -13.59
CA ILE A 92 6.38 -1.07 -13.13
C ILE A 92 7.50 -1.96 -13.72
N PRO A 93 8.21 -1.56 -14.79
CA PRO A 93 9.45 -2.24 -15.17
C PRO A 93 10.41 -2.27 -13.95
N PRO A 94 11.36 -3.21 -13.90
CA PRO A 94 12.08 -3.59 -12.67
C PRO A 94 12.54 -2.37 -11.85
N PRO A 95 12.62 -2.51 -10.50
CA PRO A 95 12.79 -1.42 -9.52
C PRO A 95 14.07 -0.56 -9.68
N THR A 96 14.82 -0.72 -10.75
CA THR A 96 15.99 0.08 -11.12
C THR A 96 15.67 1.25 -12.07
N MET A 97 14.50 1.30 -12.74
CA MET A 97 14.28 2.24 -13.86
C MET A 97 13.34 3.42 -13.56
N PRO A 98 12.13 3.26 -12.97
CA PRO A 98 11.23 4.40 -12.77
C PRO A 98 11.65 5.35 -11.63
N PHE A 99 12.40 4.87 -10.64
CA PHE A 99 12.97 5.74 -9.59
C PHE A 99 14.07 6.67 -10.16
N LYS A 100 14.86 6.18 -11.12
CA LYS A 100 15.89 6.98 -11.82
C LYS A 100 15.28 8.06 -12.73
N GLU A 101 14.13 7.78 -13.36
CA GLU A 101 13.49 8.69 -14.31
C GLU A 101 12.72 9.83 -13.63
N VAL A 102 12.08 9.54 -12.49
CA VAL A 102 11.42 10.55 -11.64
C VAL A 102 12.45 11.40 -10.89
N PHE A 103 13.57 10.82 -10.43
CA PHE A 103 14.67 11.58 -9.82
C PHE A 103 15.37 12.51 -10.83
N SER A 104 15.50 12.10 -12.11
CA SER A 104 16.09 12.94 -13.17
C SER A 104 15.21 14.16 -13.51
N ARG A 105 13.88 14.06 -13.43
CA ARG A 105 12.93 15.17 -13.68
C ARG A 105 12.88 16.25 -12.60
N GLN A 106 13.40 15.98 -11.39
CA GLN A 106 13.38 16.94 -10.27
C GLN A 106 14.72 17.69 -10.08
N SER A 107 15.72 17.40 -10.93
CA SER A 107 17.03 18.07 -10.94
C SER A 107 17.11 19.38 -11.78
N PRO A 108 16.03 20.18 -11.89
CA PRO A 108 16.24 21.62 -12.05
C PRO A 108 15.29 22.44 -11.17
N GLN A 109 15.64 22.65 -9.92
CA GLN A 109 15.44 23.96 -9.31
C GLN A 109 16.81 24.41 -8.77
N PRO A 110 17.59 25.17 -9.57
CA PRO A 110 18.81 25.78 -9.08
C PRO A 110 18.44 26.76 -7.96
N CYS A 111 19.30 26.83 -6.96
CA CYS A 111 19.27 27.78 -5.86
C CYS A 111 18.64 29.13 -6.25
N ARG A 112 17.54 29.52 -5.58
CA ARG A 112 17.23 30.95 -5.45
C ARG A 112 17.96 31.46 -4.20
N PRO A 113 19.01 32.28 -4.33
CA PRO A 113 19.30 33.25 -3.29
C PRO A 113 18.26 34.37 -3.41
N LEU A 114 17.58 34.67 -2.32
CA LEU A 114 17.11 36.03 -2.05
C LEU A 114 17.44 36.35 -0.59
#